data_AF-A0A6H9UNR6-F1
#
_entry.id   AF-A0A6H9UNR6-F1
#
_cell.length_a   1.000
_cell.length_b   1.000
_cell.length_c   1.000
_cell.angle_alpha   90.00
_cell.angle_beta   90.00
_cell.angle_gamma   90.00
#
_symmetry.space_group_name_H-M   'P 1'
#
loop_
_entity.id
_entity.type
_entity.pdbx_description
1 polymer ?
#
loop_
_entity_poly.entity_id
_entity_poly.type
_entity_poly.pdbx_seq_one_letter_code
_entity_poly.pdbx_strand_id
1 'polypeptide(L)'
;MGRKPAAGWIRYGVWETAVAVGLLLLPLAAWTGLRRMPPGRAILLLASGVALVTAINAVGSSLLALDAPRALRDVRSLQGLIGDSPVTPVPRAEGPPLGGVHAVALGDSTAAGAGNRPLPDITGPDRACRRSADSYPQLLARTNDWRVLNLACSADTIRDGVLGVQILGDQVAPPQLAQAQRATEAPVVVVSVGANDVRWSELVKLCAAAPSRDDRACGR
;
A
#
# COMPACT_ATOMS: atom_id res chain seq x y z
N MET A 1 -7.05 14.96 13.55
CA MET A 1 -6.50 15.03 12.18
C MET A 1 -7.61 14.70 11.17
N GLY A 2 -8.07 15.65 10.35
CA GLY A 2 -9.13 15.35 9.34
C GLY A 2 -9.24 16.31 8.15
N ARG A 3 -8.49 17.42 8.15
CA ARG A 3 -8.58 18.47 7.11
C ARG A 3 -7.77 18.22 5.84
N LYS A 4 -6.73 17.38 5.88
CA LYS A 4 -5.85 17.12 4.72
C LYS A 4 -6.47 16.27 3.60
N PRO A 5 -7.25 15.20 3.86
CA PRO A 5 -7.85 14.42 2.78
C PRO A 5 -8.95 15.20 2.04
N ALA A 6 -9.77 15.98 2.74
CA ALA A 6 -10.86 16.76 2.12
C ALA A 6 -10.36 17.75 1.05
N ALA A 7 -9.21 18.39 1.28
CA ALA A 7 -8.62 19.32 0.32
C ALA A 7 -8.15 18.62 -0.98
N GLY A 8 -7.67 17.37 -0.88
CA GLY A 8 -7.27 16.58 -2.04
C GLY A 8 -8.47 16.19 -2.93
N TRP A 9 -9.57 15.77 -2.30
CA TRP A 9 -10.81 15.43 -3.00
C TRP A 9 -11.45 16.64 -3.69
N ILE A 10 -11.46 17.81 -3.04
CA ILE A 10 -11.95 19.05 -3.66
C ILE A 10 -11.11 19.43 -4.88
N ARG A 11 -9.78 19.37 -4.76
CA ARG A 11 -8.87 19.68 -5.87
C ARG A 11 -9.07 18.70 -7.04
N TYR A 12 -9.24 17.42 -6.76
CA TYR A 12 -9.54 16.41 -7.77
C TYR A 12 -10.86 16.71 -8.50
N GLY A 13 -11.96 16.94 -7.76
CA GLY A 13 -13.27 17.21 -8.37
C GLY A 13 -13.31 18.50 -9.20
N VAL A 14 -12.59 19.55 -8.76
CA VAL A 14 -12.42 20.78 -9.56
C VAL A 14 -11.66 20.50 -10.85
N TRP A 15 -10.57 19.72 -10.78
CA TRP A 15 -9.76 19.38 -11.95
C TRP A 15 -10.54 18.53 -12.96
N GLU A 16 -11.23 17.50 -12.50
CA GLU A 16 -12.09 16.65 -13.32
C GLU A 16 -13.19 17.46 -14.02
N THR A 17 -13.84 18.37 -13.28
CA THR A 17 -14.89 19.25 -13.84
C THR A 17 -14.32 20.18 -14.91
N ALA A 18 -13.13 20.75 -14.68
CA ALA A 18 -12.48 21.62 -15.66
C ALA A 18 -12.14 20.87 -16.96
N VAL A 19 -11.61 19.65 -16.86
CA VAL A 19 -11.32 18.79 -18.02
C VAL A 19 -12.61 18.44 -18.77
N ALA A 20 -13.67 18.04 -18.06
CA ALA A 20 -14.95 17.69 -18.68
C ALA A 20 -15.60 18.88 -19.41
N VAL A 21 -15.57 20.08 -18.80
CA VAL A 21 -16.05 21.31 -19.43
C VAL A 21 -15.22 21.65 -20.68
N GLY A 22 -13.90 21.51 -20.63
CA GLY A 22 -13.03 21.71 -21.79
C GLY A 22 -13.36 20.76 -22.95
N LEU A 23 -13.52 19.46 -22.65
CA LEU A 23 -13.88 18.44 -23.63
C LEU A 23 -15.28 18.65 -24.22
N LEU A 24 -16.19 19.29 -23.49
CA LEU A 24 -17.51 19.67 -24.00
C LEU A 24 -17.45 20.92 -24.88
N LEU A 25 -16.78 21.98 -24.40
CA LEU A 25 -16.79 23.29 -25.05
C LEU A 25 -16.10 23.25 -26.41
N LEU A 26 -15.02 22.49 -26.57
CA LEU A 26 -14.28 22.39 -27.84
C LEU A 26 -15.16 21.94 -29.03
N PRO A 27 -15.84 20.77 -28.99
CA PRO A 27 -16.71 20.33 -30.08
C PRO A 27 -17.98 21.18 -30.20
N LEU A 28 -18.58 21.66 -29.10
CA LEU A 28 -19.77 22.51 -29.19
C LEU A 28 -19.46 23.87 -29.83
N ALA A 29 -18.34 24.49 -29.48
CA ALA A 29 -17.90 25.76 -30.07
C ALA A 29 -17.61 25.58 -31.57
N ALA A 30 -16.92 24.49 -31.95
CA ALA A 30 -16.71 24.14 -33.35
C ALA A 30 -18.04 23.96 -34.09
N TRP A 31 -18.99 23.23 -33.51
CA TRP A 31 -20.30 22.98 -34.12
C TRP A 31 -21.15 24.24 -34.30
N THR A 32 -21.23 25.09 -33.27
CA THR A 32 -21.97 26.36 -33.34
C THR A 32 -21.35 27.33 -34.34
N GLY A 33 -20.02 27.33 -34.48
CA GLY A 33 -19.28 28.07 -35.49
C GLY A 33 -19.55 27.56 -36.92
N LEU A 34 -19.46 26.24 -37.15
CA LEU A 34 -19.77 25.62 -38.45
C LEU A 34 -21.21 25.90 -38.89
N ARG A 35 -22.15 25.91 -37.95
CA ARG A 35 -23.57 26.20 -38.18
C ARG A 35 -23.87 27.70 -38.33
N ARG A 36 -22.87 28.58 -38.19
CA ARG A 36 -23.00 30.05 -38.22
C ARG A 36 -24.16 30.55 -37.36
N MET A 37 -24.29 30.00 -36.14
CA MET A 37 -25.39 30.35 -35.25
C MET A 37 -25.28 31.82 -34.79
N PRO A 38 -26.41 32.51 -34.57
CA PRO A 38 -26.38 33.84 -33.98
C PRO A 38 -25.81 33.78 -32.55
N PRO A 39 -25.05 34.80 -32.11
CA PRO A 39 -24.24 34.75 -30.90
C PRO A 39 -25.05 34.46 -29.63
N GLY A 40 -26.29 34.98 -29.54
CA GLY A 40 -27.17 34.70 -28.41
C GLY A 40 -27.55 33.21 -28.27
N ARG A 41 -27.79 32.51 -29.39
CA ARG A 41 -28.10 31.06 -29.37
C ARG A 41 -26.86 30.23 -29.09
N ALA A 42 -25.71 30.62 -29.62
CA ALA A 42 -24.45 29.93 -29.36
C ALA A 42 -24.06 30.02 -27.88
N ILE A 43 -24.16 31.21 -27.28
CA ILE A 43 -23.89 31.42 -25.85
C ILE A 43 -24.85 30.60 -24.99
N LEU A 44 -26.15 30.60 -25.31
CA LEU A 44 -27.14 29.82 -24.56
C LEU A 44 -26.83 28.31 -24.59
N LEU A 45 -26.45 27.77 -25.75
CA LEU A 45 -26.08 26.35 -25.92
C LEU A 45 -24.80 25.97 -25.18
N LEU A 46 -23.78 26.84 -25.22
CA LEU A 46 -22.54 26.60 -24.48
C LEU A 46 -22.79 26.66 -22.97
N ALA A 47 -23.52 27.66 -22.49
CA ALA A 47 -23.84 27.82 -21.07
C ALA A 47 -24.70 26.65 -20.55
N SER A 48 -25.70 26.21 -21.30
CA SER A 48 -26.53 25.06 -20.92
C SER A 48 -25.73 23.76 -20.87
N GLY A 49 -24.82 23.57 -21.83
CA GLY A 49 -23.88 22.44 -21.83
C GLY A 49 -22.98 22.44 -20.60
N VAL A 50 -22.34 23.57 -20.26
CA VAL A 50 -21.49 23.69 -19.07
C VAL A 50 -22.27 23.41 -17.80
N ALA A 51 -23.48 23.97 -17.66
CA ALA A 51 -24.33 23.75 -16.50
C ALA A 51 -24.68 22.26 -16.33
N LEU A 52 -25.02 21.57 -17.44
CA LEU A 52 -25.36 20.15 -17.42
C LEU A 52 -24.16 19.28 -17.01
N VAL A 53 -22.99 19.47 -17.61
CA VAL A 53 -21.77 18.69 -17.29
C VAL A 53 -21.34 18.92 -15.84
N THR A 54 -21.40 20.17 -15.37
CA THR A 54 -21.06 20.51 -13.98
C THR A 54 -22.03 19.83 -13.01
N ALA A 55 -23.33 19.82 -13.31
CA ALA A 55 -24.32 19.15 -12.49
C ALA A 55 -24.10 17.63 -12.42
N ILE A 56 -23.81 16.98 -13.56
CA ILE A 56 -23.54 15.54 -13.62
C ILE A 56 -22.31 15.18 -12.76
N ASN A 57 -21.21 15.93 -12.89
CA ASN A 57 -19.98 15.69 -12.12
C ASN A 57 -20.18 15.91 -10.62
N ALA A 58 -20.92 16.96 -10.24
CA ALA A 58 -21.24 17.23 -8.84
C ALA A 58 -22.09 16.11 -8.21
N VAL A 59 -23.06 15.58 -8.95
CA VAL A 59 -23.88 14.44 -8.51
C VAL A 59 -23.04 13.18 -8.38
N GLY A 60 -22.23 12.83 -9.38
CA GLY A 60 -21.35 11.66 -9.33
C GLY A 60 -20.37 11.71 -8.15
N SER A 61 -19.72 12.86 -7.96
CA SER A 61 -18.83 13.09 -6.80
C SER A 61 -19.56 12.95 -5.46
N SER A 62 -20.79 13.46 -5.37
CA SER A 62 -21.60 13.38 -4.15
C SER A 62 -22.02 11.94 -3.85
N LEU A 63 -22.39 11.16 -4.87
CA LEU A 63 -22.75 9.75 -4.71
C LEU A 63 -21.55 8.94 -4.21
N LEU A 64 -20.38 9.09 -4.84
CA LEU A 64 -19.13 8.45 -4.40
C LEU A 64 -18.76 8.83 -2.96
N ALA A 65 -18.87 10.11 -2.61
CA ALA A 65 -18.56 10.61 -1.28
C ALA A 65 -19.55 10.12 -0.21
N LEU A 66 -20.80 9.83 -0.57
CA LEU A 66 -21.83 9.34 0.34
C LEU A 66 -21.80 7.80 0.48
N ASP A 67 -21.52 7.08 -0.59
CA ASP A 67 -21.59 5.62 -0.59
C ASP A 67 -20.33 4.96 -0.02
N ALA A 68 -19.14 5.53 -0.23
CA ALA A 68 -17.91 5.01 0.37
C ALA A 68 -17.97 4.91 1.92
N PRO A 69 -18.38 5.95 2.67
CA PRO A 69 -18.54 5.82 4.12
C PRO A 69 -19.76 5.00 4.53
N ARG A 70 -20.82 4.88 3.71
CA ARG A 70 -21.96 3.99 4.01
C ARG A 70 -21.55 2.52 3.93
N ALA A 71 -20.84 2.12 2.88
CA ALA A 71 -20.34 0.76 2.72
C ALA A 71 -19.41 0.35 3.87
N LEU A 72 -18.64 1.30 4.43
CA LEU A 72 -17.74 1.05 5.55
C LEU A 72 -18.42 1.14 6.93
N ARG A 73 -19.59 1.79 7.05
CA ARG A 73 -20.34 1.85 8.32
C ARG A 73 -20.94 0.50 8.72
N ASP A 74 -21.23 -0.34 7.74
CA ASP A 74 -21.82 -1.67 7.98
C ASP A 74 -20.74 -2.70 8.36
N VAL A 75 -19.46 -2.38 8.16
CA VAL A 75 -18.33 -3.20 8.57
C VAL A 75 -18.05 -2.99 10.06
N ARG A 76 -18.50 -3.93 10.88
CA ARG A 76 -18.33 -3.90 12.35
C ARG A 76 -17.11 -4.66 12.88
N SER A 77 -16.42 -5.40 12.02
CA SER A 77 -15.25 -6.18 12.39
C SER A 77 -14.26 -6.28 11.22
N LEU A 78 -13.02 -6.62 11.53
CA LEU A 78 -12.00 -6.85 10.50
C LEU A 78 -12.44 -8.01 9.58
N GLN A 79 -13.06 -9.05 10.15
CA GLN A 79 -13.61 -10.18 9.39
C GLN A 79 -14.71 -9.73 8.42
N GLY A 80 -15.56 -8.78 8.83
CA GLY A 80 -16.55 -8.16 7.94
C GLY A 80 -15.96 -7.36 6.79
N LEU A 81 -14.68 -6.96 6.88
CA LEU A 81 -13.96 -6.24 5.83
C LEU A 81 -13.19 -7.17 4.89
N ILE A 82 -12.57 -8.22 5.43
CA ILE A 82 -11.63 -9.09 4.69
C ILE A 82 -12.23 -10.46 4.33
N GLY A 83 -13.44 -10.76 4.79
CA GLY A 83 -14.11 -12.06 4.66
C GLY A 83 -13.67 -13.06 5.73
N ASP A 84 -14.49 -14.10 5.92
CA ASP A 84 -14.17 -15.22 6.81
C ASP A 84 -13.17 -16.15 6.12
N SER A 85 -11.88 -15.95 6.38
CA SER A 85 -10.84 -16.91 6.04
C SER A 85 -10.48 -17.73 7.28
N PRO A 86 -10.56 -19.07 7.25
CA PRO A 86 -10.09 -19.88 8.36
C PRO A 86 -8.60 -19.61 8.58
N VAL A 87 -8.26 -19.17 9.80
CA VAL A 87 -6.86 -18.96 10.18
C VAL A 87 -6.25 -20.33 10.45
N THR A 88 -5.40 -20.80 9.54
CA THR A 88 -4.58 -21.98 9.81
C THR A 88 -3.66 -21.66 10.99
N PRO A 89 -3.72 -22.42 12.10
CA PRO A 89 -2.85 -22.18 13.24
C PRO A 89 -1.38 -22.32 12.82
N VAL A 90 -0.57 -21.31 13.11
CA VAL A 90 0.88 -21.42 12.97
C VAL A 90 1.39 -22.26 14.15
N PRO A 91 2.18 -23.32 13.92
CA PRO A 91 2.79 -24.10 14.99
C PRO A 91 3.61 -23.19 15.91
N ARG A 92 3.50 -23.36 17.22
CA ARG A 92 4.33 -22.59 18.16
C ARG A 92 5.79 -22.95 17.96
N ALA A 93 6.66 -21.95 17.99
CA ALA A 93 8.09 -22.20 18.03
C ALA A 93 8.48 -22.87 19.36
N GLU A 94 9.41 -23.83 19.29
CA GLU A 94 10.01 -24.44 20.47
C GLU A 94 10.94 -23.47 21.20
N GLY A 95 11.07 -23.66 22.51
CA GLY A 95 11.97 -22.90 23.38
C GLY A 95 11.26 -22.02 24.41
N PRO A 96 12.02 -21.46 25.38
CA PRO A 96 11.46 -20.66 26.45
C PRO A 96 10.89 -19.33 25.94
N PRO A 97 9.97 -18.70 26.68
CA PRO A 97 9.53 -17.32 26.41
C PRO A 97 10.72 -16.35 26.34
N LEU A 98 10.60 -15.36 25.45
CA LEU A 98 11.58 -14.30 25.25
C LEU A 98 11.14 -13.06 26.05
N GLY A 99 11.63 -12.94 27.27
CA GLY A 99 11.34 -11.78 28.14
C GLY A 99 12.08 -10.50 27.75
N GLY A 100 11.53 -9.35 28.16
CA GLY A 100 12.15 -8.03 27.97
C GLY A 100 12.22 -7.54 26.52
N VAL A 101 11.51 -8.18 25.59
CA VAL A 101 11.36 -7.72 24.21
C VAL A 101 10.32 -6.59 24.19
N HIS A 102 10.68 -5.44 23.64
CA HIS A 102 9.83 -4.25 23.57
C HIS A 102 9.09 -4.14 22.24
N ALA A 103 9.69 -4.66 21.16
CA ALA A 103 9.04 -4.73 19.87
C ALA A 103 9.47 -5.96 19.09
N VAL A 104 8.57 -6.51 18.28
CA VAL A 104 8.88 -7.56 17.30
C VAL A 104 8.69 -6.97 15.90
N ALA A 105 9.67 -7.17 15.03
CA ALA A 105 9.56 -6.80 13.62
C ALA A 105 9.49 -8.05 12.76
N LEU A 106 8.38 -8.21 12.04
CA LEU A 106 8.18 -9.23 11.03
C LEU A 106 8.20 -8.56 9.65
N GLY A 107 8.72 -9.27 8.65
CA GLY A 107 8.67 -8.76 7.29
C GLY A 107 9.66 -9.37 6.32
N ASP A 108 9.71 -8.74 5.16
CA ASP A 108 10.55 -9.14 4.03
C ASP A 108 11.91 -8.44 4.01
N SER A 109 12.54 -8.36 2.83
CA SER A 109 13.81 -7.66 2.58
C SER A 109 13.81 -6.21 3.03
N THR A 110 12.65 -5.54 3.01
CA THR A 110 12.50 -4.14 3.43
C THR A 110 12.71 -4.01 4.94
N ALA A 111 12.12 -4.92 5.71
CA ALA A 111 12.26 -4.96 7.16
C ALA A 111 13.62 -5.53 7.61
N ALA A 112 14.16 -6.50 6.84
CA ALA A 112 15.51 -7.01 7.05
C ALA A 112 16.58 -5.92 6.79
N GLY A 113 16.26 -4.91 5.97
CA GLY A 113 17.22 -3.92 5.47
C GLY A 113 18.21 -4.55 4.49
N ALA A 114 17.75 -5.49 3.66
CA ALA A 114 18.61 -6.18 2.72
C ALA A 114 19.24 -5.18 1.73
N GLY A 115 20.55 -5.28 1.53
CA GLY A 115 21.33 -4.35 0.71
C GLY A 115 22.03 -3.24 1.51
N ASN A 116 21.62 -3.01 2.77
CA ASN A 116 22.33 -2.13 3.68
C ASN A 116 23.51 -2.83 4.36
N ARG A 117 24.27 -2.10 5.19
CA ARG A 117 25.44 -2.62 5.90
C ARG A 117 25.08 -3.84 6.77
N PRO A 118 25.82 -4.95 6.71
CA PRO A 118 25.57 -6.12 7.55
C PRO A 118 25.59 -5.81 9.05
N LEU A 119 24.96 -6.66 9.86
CA LEU A 119 25.12 -6.63 11.32
C LEU A 119 26.60 -6.85 11.71
N PRO A 120 27.12 -6.16 12.75
CA PRO A 120 28.48 -6.37 13.23
C PRO A 120 28.73 -7.82 13.66
N ASP A 121 27.78 -8.39 14.42
CA ASP A 121 27.82 -9.76 14.94
C ASP A 121 26.83 -10.64 14.18
N ILE A 122 27.10 -10.88 12.90
CA ILE A 122 26.18 -11.59 12.01
C ILE A 122 26.11 -13.09 12.36
N THR A 123 24.92 -13.58 12.72
CA THR A 123 24.67 -15.02 12.88
C THR A 123 24.39 -15.69 11.52
N GLY A 124 24.40 -17.03 11.47
CA GLY A 124 23.99 -17.79 10.27
C GLY A 124 22.61 -17.37 9.74
N PRO A 125 21.56 -17.37 10.59
CA PRO A 125 20.24 -16.87 10.23
C PRO A 125 20.23 -15.41 9.77
N ASP A 126 20.99 -14.52 10.42
CA ASP A 126 21.05 -13.12 9.99
C ASP A 126 21.65 -12.97 8.59
N ARG A 127 22.67 -13.77 8.26
CA ARG A 127 23.27 -13.81 6.93
C ARG A 127 22.29 -14.34 5.89
N ALA A 128 21.63 -15.46 6.18
CA ALA A 128 20.64 -16.06 5.28
C ALA A 128 19.47 -15.10 5.01
N CYS A 129 18.98 -14.44 6.06
CA CYS A 129 17.91 -13.47 5.99
C CYS A 129 18.34 -12.08 5.49
N ARG A 130 19.64 -11.85 5.27
CA ARG A 130 20.23 -10.56 4.88
C ARG A 130 19.85 -9.41 5.82
N ARG A 131 19.86 -9.68 7.14
CA ARG A 131 19.57 -8.66 8.15
C ARG A 131 20.71 -7.66 8.26
N SER A 132 20.34 -6.38 8.40
CA SER A 132 21.26 -5.25 8.39
C SER A 132 21.26 -4.47 9.70
N ALA A 133 22.42 -3.89 10.03
CA ALA A 133 22.61 -2.90 11.10
C ALA A 133 21.82 -1.61 10.88
N ASP A 134 21.47 -1.30 9.63
CA ASP A 134 20.78 -0.07 9.22
C ASP A 134 19.33 -0.36 8.79
N SER A 135 18.76 -1.46 9.28
CA SER A 135 17.33 -1.79 9.12
C SER A 135 16.47 -0.96 10.09
N TYR A 136 15.20 -0.70 9.74
CA TYR A 136 14.32 0.06 10.62
C TYR A 136 14.12 -0.59 12.01
N PRO A 137 14.12 -1.94 12.18
CA PRO A 137 14.05 -2.53 13.52
C PRO A 137 15.27 -2.18 14.38
N GLN A 138 16.45 -2.05 13.76
CA GLN A 138 17.67 -1.63 14.46
C GLN A 138 17.64 -0.13 14.79
N LEU A 139 17.06 0.70 13.91
CA LEU A 139 16.82 2.11 14.22
C LEU A 139 15.83 2.27 15.38
N LEU A 140 14.75 1.48 15.38
CA LEU A 140 13.77 1.45 16.47
C LEU A 140 14.43 1.07 17.80
N ALA A 141 15.29 0.05 17.81
CA ALA A 141 16.05 -0.37 18.98
C ALA A 141 16.91 0.78 19.53
N ARG A 142 17.75 1.38 18.68
CA ARG A 142 18.67 2.45 19.10
C ARG A 142 17.96 3.74 19.54
N THR A 143 16.86 4.10 18.88
CA THR A 143 16.18 5.38 19.14
C THR A 143 15.42 5.37 20.45
N ASN A 144 14.92 4.21 20.87
CA ASN A 144 14.09 4.08 22.07
C ASN A 144 14.77 3.34 23.22
N ASP A 145 16.04 2.95 23.04
CA ASP A 145 16.74 2.03 23.94
C ASP A 145 15.95 0.73 24.19
N TRP A 146 15.41 0.18 23.10
CA TRP A 146 14.51 -0.97 23.12
C TRP A 146 15.23 -2.24 22.70
N ARG A 147 14.88 -3.34 23.37
CA ARG A 147 15.18 -4.68 22.85
C ARG A 147 14.17 -5.02 21.75
N VAL A 148 14.60 -4.93 20.49
CA VAL A 148 13.77 -5.28 19.33
C VAL A 148 14.15 -6.66 18.82
N LEU A 149 13.16 -7.55 18.73
CA LEU A 149 13.30 -8.86 18.11
C LEU A 149 13.05 -8.72 16.60
N ASN A 150 14.12 -8.62 15.81
CA ASN A 150 14.03 -8.58 14.36
C ASN A 150 13.95 -10.00 13.77
N LEU A 151 12.76 -10.40 13.33
CA LEU A 151 12.50 -11.69 12.69
C LEU A 151 12.47 -11.59 11.17
N ALA A 152 12.52 -10.38 10.60
CA ALA A 152 12.40 -10.17 9.16
C ALA A 152 13.44 -10.96 8.36
N CYS A 153 13.04 -11.42 7.19
CA CYS A 153 13.86 -12.24 6.31
C CYS A 153 13.72 -11.83 4.85
N SER A 154 14.82 -11.77 4.11
CA SER A 154 14.75 -11.43 2.69
C SER A 154 13.91 -12.44 1.91
N ALA A 155 13.14 -11.97 0.92
CA ALA A 155 12.25 -12.77 0.07
C ALA A 155 11.07 -13.45 0.77
N ASP A 156 10.77 -13.10 2.03
CA ASP A 156 9.64 -13.64 2.76
C ASP A 156 8.30 -13.31 2.11
N THR A 157 7.38 -14.27 2.08
CA THR A 157 5.98 -14.07 1.73
C THR A 157 5.10 -14.30 2.95
N ILE A 158 3.80 -14.01 2.85
CA ILE A 158 2.87 -14.31 3.94
C ILE A 158 2.82 -15.83 4.18
N ARG A 159 2.76 -16.62 3.11
CA ARG A 159 2.63 -18.09 3.22
C ARG A 159 3.95 -18.74 3.61
N ASP A 160 5.00 -18.46 2.84
CA ASP A 160 6.34 -19.01 3.02
C ASP A 160 7.18 -17.96 3.72
N GLY A 161 7.39 -18.12 5.03
CA GLY A 161 8.08 -17.13 5.86
C GLY A 161 7.34 -16.67 7.10
N VAL A 162 6.26 -15.91 6.91
CA VAL A 162 5.52 -15.37 8.06
C VAL A 162 4.73 -16.48 8.77
N LEU A 163 3.95 -17.25 8.01
CA LEU A 163 3.10 -18.33 8.54
C LEU A 163 3.74 -19.71 8.44
N GLY A 164 4.56 -19.94 7.40
CA GLY A 164 5.27 -21.19 7.14
C GLY A 164 6.79 -21.03 7.25
N VAL A 165 7.51 -22.15 7.13
CA VAL A 165 8.98 -22.13 7.03
C VAL A 165 9.43 -21.45 5.74
N GLN A 166 10.59 -20.81 5.76
CA GLN A 166 11.23 -20.28 4.55
C GLN A 166 12.47 -21.08 4.21
N ILE A 167 12.60 -21.50 2.94
CA ILE A 167 13.80 -22.19 2.45
C ILE A 167 14.77 -21.16 1.87
N LEU A 168 15.97 -21.08 2.45
CA LEU A 168 17.01 -20.10 2.15
C LEU A 168 18.26 -20.80 1.61
N GLY A 169 18.12 -21.53 0.50
CA GLY A 169 19.18 -22.38 -0.03
C GLY A 169 19.34 -23.65 0.81
N ASP A 170 20.48 -23.79 1.50
CA ASP A 170 20.79 -24.90 2.41
C ASP A 170 20.26 -24.69 3.84
N GLN A 171 19.73 -23.50 4.14
CA GLN A 171 19.16 -23.15 5.44
C GLN A 171 17.64 -23.08 5.41
N VAL A 172 17.03 -23.29 6.57
CA VAL A 172 15.58 -23.13 6.77
C VAL A 172 15.35 -22.12 7.88
N ALA A 173 14.65 -21.03 7.58
CA ALA A 173 14.18 -20.11 8.60
C ALA A 173 12.82 -20.58 9.14
N PRO A 174 12.62 -20.59 10.47
CA PRO A 174 11.34 -20.93 11.06
C PRO A 174 10.29 -19.84 10.77
N PRO A 175 8.99 -20.15 10.90
CA PRO A 175 7.95 -19.16 10.68
C PRO A 175 8.11 -17.95 11.60
N GLN A 176 8.07 -16.73 11.06
CA GLN A 176 8.26 -15.52 11.84
C GLN A 176 7.18 -15.38 12.92
N LEU A 177 5.92 -15.70 12.59
CA LEU A 177 4.84 -15.62 13.56
C LEU A 177 5.01 -16.61 14.71
N ALA A 178 5.52 -17.82 14.42
CA ALA A 178 5.82 -18.82 15.45
C ALA A 178 6.87 -18.30 16.45
N GLN A 179 7.93 -17.65 15.95
CA GLN A 179 8.98 -17.08 16.80
C GLN A 179 8.49 -15.84 17.55
N ALA A 180 7.67 -15.00 16.92
CA ALA A 180 7.08 -13.81 17.54
C ALA A 180 6.22 -14.19 18.77
N GLN A 181 5.48 -15.29 18.70
CA GLN A 181 4.67 -15.80 19.82
C GLN A 181 5.47 -16.12 21.09
N ARG A 182 6.80 -16.28 21.00
CA ARG A 182 7.66 -16.45 22.18
C ARG A 182 7.89 -15.14 22.93
N ALA A 183 7.76 -13.99 22.27
CA ALA A 183 7.89 -12.66 22.88
C ALA A 183 6.54 -12.19 23.46
N THR A 184 6.03 -12.94 24.44
CA THR A 184 4.65 -12.82 24.97
C THR A 184 4.32 -11.47 25.59
N GLU A 185 5.33 -10.70 25.99
CA GLU A 185 5.18 -9.41 26.67
C GLU A 185 5.43 -8.21 25.74
N ALA A 186 5.77 -8.44 24.47
CA ALA A 186 6.11 -7.36 23.55
C ALA A 186 4.88 -6.48 23.26
N PRO A 187 4.89 -5.18 23.64
CA PRO A 187 3.74 -4.29 23.43
C PRO A 187 3.57 -3.85 21.97
N VAL A 188 4.59 -4.03 21.12
CA VAL A 188 4.61 -3.57 19.74
C VAL A 188 4.98 -4.71 18.79
N VAL A 189 4.16 -4.93 17.77
CA VAL A 189 4.47 -5.82 16.65
C VAL A 189 4.33 -5.02 15.36
N VAL A 190 5.42 -4.93 14.60
CA VAL A 190 5.45 -4.27 13.28
C VAL A 190 5.53 -5.34 12.22
N VAL A 191 4.61 -5.31 11.26
CA VAL A 191 4.56 -6.27 10.15
C VAL A 191 4.71 -5.52 8.84
N SER A 192 5.75 -5.84 8.08
CA SER A 192 6.04 -5.26 6.76
C SER A 192 6.34 -6.38 5.76
N VAL A 193 5.29 -6.95 5.19
CA VAL A 193 5.33 -8.06 4.22
C VAL A 193 4.32 -7.80 3.11
N GLY A 194 4.50 -8.42 1.95
CA GLY A 194 3.55 -8.36 0.83
C GLY A 194 4.20 -8.04 -0.51
N ALA A 195 5.40 -7.43 -0.51
CA ALA A 195 6.09 -7.08 -1.75
C ALA A 195 6.41 -8.33 -2.59
N ASN A 196 6.81 -9.41 -1.93
CA ASN A 196 7.09 -10.68 -2.60
C ASN A 196 5.81 -11.42 -3.02
N ASP A 197 4.74 -11.32 -2.24
CA ASP A 197 3.43 -11.92 -2.56
C ASP A 197 2.86 -11.35 -3.87
N VAL A 198 3.05 -10.05 -4.11
CA VAL A 198 2.67 -9.39 -5.39
C VAL A 198 3.78 -9.42 -6.44
N ARG A 199 4.88 -10.15 -6.19
CA ARG A 199 6.06 -10.26 -7.07
C ARG A 199 6.61 -8.89 -7.51
N TRP A 200 6.67 -7.93 -6.59
CA TRP A 200 7.07 -6.55 -6.86
C TRP A 200 8.40 -6.45 -7.62
N SER A 201 9.41 -7.24 -7.25
CA SER A 201 10.71 -7.22 -7.94
C SER A 201 10.61 -7.61 -9.42
N GLU A 202 9.70 -8.51 -9.77
CA GLU A 202 9.47 -8.93 -11.15
C GLU A 202 8.78 -7.82 -11.95
N LEU A 203 7.83 -7.13 -11.34
CA LEU A 203 7.22 -5.93 -11.92
C LEU A 203 8.26 -4.84 -12.17
N VAL A 204 9.13 -4.56 -11.18
CA VAL A 204 10.21 -3.57 -11.33
C VAL A 204 11.19 -3.98 -12.43
N LYS A 205 11.60 -5.25 -12.50
CA LYS A 205 12.50 -5.74 -13.57
C LYS A 205 11.86 -5.60 -14.95
N LEU A 206 10.59 -5.96 -15.07
CA LEU A 206 9.84 -5.80 -16.32
C LEU A 206 9.86 -4.34 -16.77
N CYS A 207 9.63 -3.42 -15.84
CA CYS A 207 9.62 -1.99 -16.12
C CYS A 207 11.00 -1.41 -16.42
N ALA A 208 12.06 -1.89 -15.75
CA ALA A 208 13.43 -1.48 -16.03
C ALA A 208 13.91 -1.97 -17.40
N ALA A 209 13.40 -3.10 -17.89
CA ALA A 209 13.72 -3.66 -19.19
C ALA A 209 12.81 -3.15 -20.33
N ALA A 210 11.74 -2.42 -20.02
CA ALA A 210 10.78 -1.96 -21.01
C ALA A 210 11.41 -0.88 -21.93
N PRO A 211 11.31 -1.03 -23.26
CA PRO A 211 11.94 -0.10 -24.22
C PRO A 211 11.23 1.27 -24.29
N SER A 212 9.98 1.36 -23.85
CA SER A 212 9.21 2.60 -23.80
C SER A 212 8.71 2.86 -22.39
N ARG A 213 8.81 4.12 -21.94
CA ARG A 213 8.18 4.63 -20.71
C ARG A 213 6.67 4.71 -20.95
N ASP A 214 5.99 3.58 -20.83
CA ASP A 214 4.53 3.50 -20.94
C ASP A 214 3.91 3.45 -19.53
N ASP A 215 3.18 4.52 -19.20
CA ASP A 215 2.59 4.75 -17.88
C ASP A 215 1.52 3.71 -17.52
N ARG A 216 1.02 2.95 -18.50
CA ARG A 216 -0.03 1.95 -18.32
C ARG A 216 0.43 0.67 -17.61
N ALA A 217 1.71 0.34 -17.69
CA ALA A 217 2.29 -0.84 -17.04
C ALA A 217 3.28 -0.49 -15.93
N CYS A 218 3.94 0.66 -16.03
CA CYS A 218 5.16 0.92 -15.26
C CYS A 218 5.16 2.18 -14.41
N GLY A 219 4.05 2.93 -14.35
CA GLY A 219 3.79 4.03 -13.40
C GLY A 219 4.92 5.06 -13.25
N ARG A 220 4.68 6.30 -13.71
CA ARG A 220 5.64 7.42 -13.65
C ARG A 220 6.39 7.61 -12.34
#